data_AF-A0A929Z4F8-F1
#
_entry.id   AF-A0A929Z4F8-F1
#
_cell.length_a   1.000
_cell.length_b   1.000
_cell.length_c   1.000
_cell.angle_alpha   90.00
_cell.angle_beta   90.00
_cell.angle_gamma   90.00
#
_symmetry.space_group_name_H-M   'P 1'
#
loop_
_entity.id
_entity.type
_entity.pdbx_description
1 polymer ?
#
loop_
_entity_poly.entity_id
_entity_poly.type
_entity_poly.pdbx_seq_one_letter_code
_entity_poly.pdbx_strand_id
1 'polypeptide(L)' 'VYAIEGITSPDGRILGKMGHSERNGDNLYKNVPDIENQQLLFKAAVEYFTK' A
#
# COMPACT_ATOMS: atom_id res chain seq x y z
N VAL A 1 5.62 -16.42 14.05
CA VAL A 1 5.12 -17.49 13.14
C VAL A 1 4.81 -16.97 11.74
N TYR A 2 4.08 -15.87 11.47
CA TYR A 2 4.08 -15.32 10.08
C TYR A 2 4.08 -13.78 9.93
N ALA A 3 3.94 -13.01 11.02
CA ALA A 3 3.94 -11.53 10.98
C ALA A 3 3.03 -10.95 9.87
N ILE A 4 1.78 -11.41 9.85
CA ILE A 4 0.81 -11.01 8.83
C ILE A 4 0.38 -9.55 9.07
N GLU A 5 0.67 -8.68 8.11
CA GLU A 5 0.35 -7.23 8.16
C GLU A 5 -0.72 -6.81 7.14
N GLY A 6 -1.32 -7.78 6.43
CA GLY A 6 -2.41 -7.54 5.49
C GLY A 6 -3.06 -8.81 4.96
N ILE A 7 -4.30 -8.67 4.51
CA ILE A 7 -5.17 -9.71 3.96
C ILE A 7 -6.02 -9.14 2.82
N THR A 8 -6.43 -9.98 1.87
CA THR A 8 -7.37 -9.60 0.80
C THR A 8 -8.63 -10.44 0.85
N SER A 9 -9.75 -9.91 0.34
CA SER A 9 -10.94 -10.71 0.08
C SER A 9 -10.64 -11.81 -0.96
N PRO A 10 -11.43 -12.90 -1.01
CA PRO A 10 -11.22 -13.98 -1.97
C PRO A 10 -11.27 -13.53 -3.45
N ASP A 11 -12.03 -12.48 -3.75
CA ASP A 11 -12.13 -11.87 -5.08
C ASP A 11 -11.09 -10.76 -5.35
N GLY A 12 -10.22 -10.49 -4.37
CA GLY A 12 -9.12 -9.52 -4.47
C GLY A 12 -9.55 -8.05 -4.48
N ARG A 13 -10.84 -7.74 -4.30
CA ARG A 13 -11.36 -6.37 -4.41
C ARG A 13 -11.20 -5.55 -3.14
N ILE A 14 -11.06 -6.20 -1.99
CA ILE A 14 -10.90 -5.55 -0.69
C ILE A 14 -9.53 -5.92 -0.12
N LEU A 15 -8.75 -4.91 0.26
CA LEU A 15 -7.47 -5.06 0.96
C LEU A 15 -7.62 -4.52 2.38
N GLY A 16 -7.37 -5.37 3.39
CA GLY A 16 -7.14 -4.95 4.77
C GLY A 16 -5.63 -4.95 5.06
N LYS A 17 -5.09 -3.87 5.62
CA LYS A 17 -3.67 -3.79 6.00
C LYS A 17 -3.46 -2.97 7.27
N MET A 18 -2.39 -3.28 8.00
CA MET A 18 -1.97 -2.53 9.19
C MET A 18 -1.10 -1.32 8.87
N GLY A 19 -0.27 -1.41 7.83
CA GLY A 19 0.54 -0.26 7.37
C GLY A 19 -0.31 0.88 6.81
N HIS A 20 0.15 2.11 6.96
CA HIS A 20 -0.57 3.34 6.59
C HIS A 20 -0.03 3.91 5.28
N SER A 21 -0.58 3.49 4.14
CA SER A 21 -0.14 3.95 2.81
C SER A 21 -0.53 5.39 2.50
N GLU A 22 -1.54 5.91 3.19
CA GLU A 22 -2.03 7.29 3.07
C GLU A 22 -1.12 8.33 3.71
N ARG A 23 -0.21 7.90 4.62
CA ARG A 23 0.78 8.81 5.21
C ARG A 23 1.78 9.23 4.15
N ASN A 24 1.68 10.48 3.73
CA ASN A 24 2.57 11.12 2.75
C ASN A 24 2.87 12.56 3.18
N GLY A 25 4.07 13.05 2.88
CA GLY A 25 4.51 14.39 3.23
C GLY A 25 6.02 14.54 3.24
N ASP A 26 6.47 15.79 3.25
CA ASP A 26 7.89 16.13 3.26
C ASP A 26 8.59 15.54 4.49
N ASN A 27 9.85 15.14 4.31
CA ASN A 27 10.72 14.63 5.36
C ASN A 27 10.26 13.30 6.03
N LEU A 28 9.27 12.60 5.48
CA LEU A 28 8.92 11.24 5.90
C LEU A 28 9.85 10.19 5.27
N TYR A 29 9.89 8.98 5.85
CA TYR A 29 10.53 7.79 5.27
C TYR A 29 12.02 7.92 4.91
N LYS A 30 12.75 8.89 5.49
CA LYS A 30 14.16 9.16 5.19
C LYS A 30 15.09 7.96 5.34
N ASN A 31 14.69 6.98 6.14
CA ASN A 31 15.45 5.76 6.43
C ASN A 31 14.89 4.52 5.72
N VAL A 32 13.88 4.67 4.85
CA VAL A 32 13.28 3.56 4.11
C VAL A 32 13.80 3.61 2.67
N PRO A 33 14.68 2.68 2.27
CA PRO A 33 15.10 2.59 0.87
C PRO A 33 13.90 2.25 -0.02
N ASP A 34 13.90 2.78 -1.23
CA ASP A 34 12.90 2.49 -2.27
C ASP A 34 11.46 2.77 -1.86
N ILE A 35 11.22 3.75 -0.97
CA ILE A 35 9.88 4.09 -0.48
C ILE A 35 8.90 4.43 -1.62
N GLU A 36 9.38 5.06 -2.69
CA GLU A 36 8.57 5.42 -3.86
C GLU A 36 7.98 4.17 -4.56
N ASN A 37 8.74 3.07 -4.59
CA ASN A 37 8.29 1.80 -5.15
C ASN A 37 7.30 1.06 -4.22
N GLN A 38 7.25 1.44 -2.94
CA GLN A 38 6.36 0.84 -1.95
C GLN A 38 5.01 1.58 -1.82
N GLN A 39 4.94 2.86 -2.21
CA GLN A 39 3.73 3.68 -2.12
C GLN A 39 2.85 3.66 -3.39
N LEU A 40 2.68 2.49 -4.02
CA LEU A 40 1.95 2.36 -5.29
C LEU A 40 0.47 2.00 -5.14
N LEU A 41 -0.03 1.79 -3.93
CA LEU A 41 -1.39 1.27 -3.68
C LEU A 41 -2.48 2.12 -4.34
N PHE A 42 -2.44 3.45 -4.18
CA PHE A 42 -3.45 4.33 -4.75
C PHE A 42 -3.35 4.42 -6.27
N LYS A 43 -2.15 4.40 -6.83
CA LYS A 43 -1.94 4.35 -8.29
C LYS A 43 -2.59 3.10 -8.88
N ALA A 44 -2.33 1.94 -8.29
CA ALA A 44 -2.93 0.67 -8.72
C ALA A 44 -4.46 0.69 -8.60
N ALA A 45 -5.01 1.28 -7.53
CA ALA A 45 -6.45 1.43 -7.36
C ALA A 45 -7.07 2.28 -8.48
N VAL A 46 -6.47 3.42 -8.82
CA VAL A 46 -6.93 4.26 -9.93
C VAL A 46 -6.89 3.47 -11.25
N GLU A 47 -5.75 2.85 -11.56
CA GLU A 47 -5.58 2.07 -12.79
C GLU A 47 -6.59 0.92 -12.95
N TYR A 48 -7.01 0.31 -11.84
CA TYR A 48 -8.02 -0.76 -11.84
C TYR A 48 -9.40 -0.26 -12.27
N PHE A 49 -9.79 0.94 -11.85
CA PHE A 49 -11.12 1.51 -12.15
C PHE A 49 -11.18 2.34 -13.43
N THR A 50 -10.03 2.80 -13.94
CA THR A 50 -9.96 3.67 -15.13
C THR A 50 -9.46 2.97 -16.39
N LYS A 51 -9.22 1.65 -16.35
CA LYS A 51 -9.02 0.80 -17.53
C LYS A 51 -10.36 0.27 -18.04
#